data_AF-A0A938HRM6-F1
#
_entry.id   AF-A0A938HRM6-F1
#
_cell.length_a   1.000
_cell.length_b   1.000
_cell.length_c   1.000
_cell.angle_alpha   90.00
_cell.angle_beta   90.00
_cell.angle_gamma   90.00
#
_symmetry.space_group_name_H-M   'P 1'
#
loop_
_entity.id
_entity.type
_entity.pdbx_description
1 polymer ?
#
loop_
_entity_poly.entity_id
_entity_poly.type
_entity_poly.pdbx_seq_one_letter_code
_entity_poly.pdbx_strand_id
1 'polypeptide(L)'
;SGIPGRNLPYEERMVCLELSPELASFDAGSMNLGGQLFANPPDFLELMAQRMREKGTKPELEIFDAGMIGNCLALVEKGVLEKPLHFQFVLGAAGGSPGTVQSLVHMLGMLPADSTWSVAGIGRAQLPLAMVGMAMGGHVRVGLEDNIYYSRGVLATSNAQLVERMARIAREYGREPATPDETREMLGLRRAPQ
;
A
#
# COMPACT_ATOMS: atom_id res chain seq x y z
N SER A 1 -5.77 -12.38 -4.17
CA SER A 1 -4.86 -11.64 -5.06
C SER A 1 -4.02 -12.63 -5.85
N GLY A 2 -4.00 -12.52 -7.17
CA GLY A 2 -2.88 -13.04 -7.95
C GLY A 2 -1.98 -11.84 -8.14
N ILE A 3 -0.82 -11.79 -7.46
CA ILE A 3 0.14 -10.71 -7.67
C ILE A 3 0.71 -10.89 -9.08
N PRO A 4 0.41 -9.99 -10.04
CA PRO A 4 0.98 -10.08 -11.37
C PRO A 4 2.51 -9.98 -11.27
N GLY A 5 3.24 -10.79 -12.04
CA GLY A 5 4.71 -10.78 -12.02
C GLY A 5 5.37 -11.39 -10.79
N ARG A 6 4.62 -12.13 -9.94
CA ARG A 6 5.18 -12.86 -8.79
C ARG A 6 6.37 -13.74 -9.19
N ASN A 7 7.51 -13.51 -8.55
CA ASN A 7 8.76 -14.24 -8.74
C ASN A 7 9.27 -14.28 -10.20
N LEU A 8 8.87 -13.31 -11.04
CA LEU A 8 9.59 -13.08 -12.29
C LEU A 8 11.02 -12.60 -12.00
N PRO A 9 11.94 -12.71 -12.98
CA PRO A 9 13.26 -12.09 -12.89
C PRO A 9 13.16 -10.61 -12.46
N TYR A 10 14.13 -10.13 -11.68
CA TYR A 10 14.07 -8.80 -11.07
C TYR A 10 13.79 -7.70 -12.10
N GLU A 11 14.45 -7.72 -13.24
CA GLU A 11 14.25 -6.75 -14.33
C GLU A 11 12.81 -6.73 -14.86
N GLU A 12 12.19 -7.90 -15.03
CA GLU A 12 10.81 -7.99 -15.51
C GLU A 12 9.81 -7.43 -14.49
N ARG A 13 10.11 -7.53 -13.19
CA ARG A 13 9.29 -6.94 -12.13
C ARG A 13 9.40 -5.42 -12.07
N MET A 14 10.52 -4.87 -12.53
CA MET A 14 10.82 -3.45 -12.49
C MET A 14 10.50 -2.72 -13.81
N VAL A 15 10.10 -3.44 -14.85
CA VAL A 15 9.85 -2.86 -16.19
C VAL A 15 8.84 -1.70 -16.18
N CYS A 16 7.89 -1.69 -15.22
CA CYS A 16 6.93 -0.60 -15.07
C CYS A 16 7.60 0.74 -14.70
N LEU A 17 8.78 0.71 -14.06
CA LEU A 17 9.55 1.89 -13.70
C LEU A 17 10.17 2.57 -14.93
N GLU A 18 10.21 1.92 -16.10
CA GLU A 18 10.60 2.59 -17.35
C GLU A 18 9.63 3.70 -17.75
N LEU A 19 8.39 3.66 -17.25
CA LEU A 19 7.39 4.70 -17.44
C LEU A 19 7.55 5.89 -16.47
N SER A 20 8.52 5.84 -15.55
CA SER A 20 8.75 6.85 -14.52
C SER A 20 7.47 7.30 -13.79
N PRO A 21 6.69 6.35 -13.22
CA PRO A 21 5.46 6.70 -12.53
C PRO A 21 5.73 7.58 -11.31
N GLU A 22 4.77 8.43 -10.93
CA GLU A 22 4.89 9.29 -9.73
C GLU A 22 5.00 8.45 -8.45
N LEU A 23 4.28 7.31 -8.41
CA LEU A 23 4.20 6.37 -7.30
C LEU A 23 4.18 4.93 -7.86
N ALA A 24 4.84 3.99 -7.18
CA ALA A 24 4.75 2.56 -7.48
C ALA A 24 4.81 1.72 -6.20
N SER A 25 4.11 0.58 -6.20
CA SER A 25 4.08 -0.36 -5.09
C SER A 25 5.46 -0.98 -4.84
N PHE A 26 5.82 -1.11 -3.57
CA PHE A 26 7.06 -1.69 -3.08
C PHE A 26 6.73 -2.73 -2.00
N ASP A 27 6.69 -4.00 -2.40
CA ASP A 27 6.45 -5.13 -1.47
C ASP A 27 7.64 -5.32 -0.54
N ALA A 28 7.52 -4.85 0.71
CA ALA A 28 8.65 -4.62 1.62
C ALA A 28 9.20 -5.90 2.30
N GLY A 29 8.89 -7.08 1.79
CA GLY A 29 9.45 -8.33 2.31
C GLY A 29 8.91 -9.59 1.65
N SER A 30 9.61 -10.69 1.90
CA SER A 30 9.19 -12.02 1.44
C SER A 30 8.13 -12.59 2.37
N MET A 31 7.13 -13.27 1.81
CA MET A 31 6.08 -13.93 2.59
C MET A 31 5.47 -15.10 1.81
N ASN A 32 4.74 -15.96 2.51
CA ASN A 32 3.83 -16.88 1.83
C ASN A 32 2.59 -16.10 1.40
N LEU A 33 2.17 -16.20 0.15
CA LEU A 33 0.96 -15.59 -0.36
C LEU A 33 0.26 -16.50 -1.37
N GLY A 34 -1.01 -16.78 -1.11
CA GLY A 34 -1.81 -17.66 -1.99
C GLY A 34 -1.23 -19.07 -2.10
N GLY A 35 -0.67 -19.59 -1.01
CA GLY A 35 -0.08 -20.94 -0.94
C GLY A 35 1.29 -21.10 -1.59
N GLN A 36 1.94 -20.01 -2.02
CA GLN A 36 3.28 -20.04 -2.60
C GLN A 36 4.16 -18.93 -2.00
N LEU A 37 5.47 -19.05 -2.16
CA LEU A 37 6.40 -17.98 -1.78
C LEU A 37 6.18 -16.77 -2.71
N PHE A 38 6.06 -15.59 -2.11
CA PHE A 38 6.25 -14.31 -2.76
C PHE A 38 7.61 -13.75 -2.30
N ALA A 39 8.59 -13.77 -3.20
CA ALA A 39 9.98 -13.46 -2.86
C ALA A 39 10.29 -11.98 -3.09
N ASN A 40 10.59 -11.27 -2.00
CA ASN A 40 11.21 -9.94 -2.00
C ASN A 40 12.39 -9.98 -1.03
N PRO A 41 13.49 -10.64 -1.40
CA PRO A 41 14.67 -10.74 -0.54
C PRO A 41 15.40 -9.39 -0.42
N PRO A 42 16.27 -9.20 0.59
CA PRO A 42 16.88 -7.89 0.87
C PRO A 42 17.66 -7.26 -0.29
N ASP A 43 18.33 -8.07 -1.11
CA ASP A 43 19.03 -7.63 -2.33
C ASP A 43 18.07 -7.06 -3.37
N PHE A 44 16.90 -7.69 -3.57
CA PHE A 44 15.86 -7.17 -4.44
C PHE A 44 15.28 -5.86 -3.93
N LEU A 45 15.01 -5.78 -2.62
CA LEU A 45 14.47 -4.56 -2.00
C LEU A 45 15.43 -3.37 -2.18
N GLU A 46 16.72 -3.60 -2.00
CA GLU A 46 17.75 -2.58 -2.19
C GLU A 46 17.83 -2.14 -3.66
N LEU A 47 17.85 -3.09 -4.60
CA LEU A 47 17.86 -2.80 -6.05
C LEU A 47 16.61 -2.02 -6.49
N MET A 48 15.42 -2.46 -6.06
CA MET A 48 14.14 -1.81 -6.39
C MET A 48 14.10 -0.37 -5.86
N ALA A 49 14.54 -0.15 -4.61
CA ALA A 49 14.55 1.18 -4.01
C ALA A 49 15.54 2.11 -4.72
N GLN A 50 16.73 1.61 -5.10
CA GLN A 50 17.68 2.37 -5.92
C GLN A 50 17.06 2.76 -7.27
N ARG A 51 16.41 1.80 -7.95
CA ARG A 51 15.78 2.02 -9.26
C ARG A 51 14.65 3.04 -9.20
N MET A 52 13.78 2.94 -8.19
CA MET A 52 12.71 3.91 -7.96
C MET A 52 13.27 5.33 -7.74
N ARG A 53 14.35 5.46 -6.96
CA ARG A 53 15.02 6.74 -6.72
C ARG A 53 15.60 7.34 -8.01
N GLU A 54 16.27 6.53 -8.84
CA GLU A 54 16.79 6.97 -10.14
C GLU A 54 15.68 7.50 -11.07
N LYS A 55 14.51 6.86 -11.02
CA LYS A 55 13.33 7.24 -11.83
C LYS A 55 12.52 8.38 -11.22
N GLY A 56 12.83 8.81 -10.00
CA GLY A 56 12.03 9.79 -9.26
C GLY A 56 10.65 9.27 -8.84
N THR A 57 10.47 7.95 -8.84
CA THR A 57 9.23 7.27 -8.42
C THR A 57 9.21 7.15 -6.90
N LYS A 58 8.14 7.61 -6.26
CA LYS A 58 7.97 7.41 -4.82
C LYS A 58 7.56 5.94 -4.56
N PRO A 59 8.18 5.25 -3.59
CA PRO A 59 7.71 3.94 -3.15
C PRO A 59 6.44 4.06 -2.29
N GLU A 60 5.39 3.30 -2.65
CA GLU A 60 4.29 2.94 -1.75
C GLU A 60 4.68 1.64 -1.04
N LEU A 61 5.04 1.72 0.24
CA LEU A 61 5.61 0.60 0.99
C LEU A 61 4.50 -0.36 1.43
N GLU A 62 4.32 -1.46 0.69
CA GLU A 62 3.30 -2.47 0.94
C GLU A 62 3.73 -3.35 2.14
N ILE A 63 3.02 -3.20 3.25
CA ILE A 63 3.29 -3.87 4.53
C ILE A 63 2.23 -4.94 4.77
N PHE A 64 2.62 -6.20 4.60
CA PHE A 64 1.79 -7.36 4.92
C PHE A 64 2.02 -7.85 6.35
N ASP A 65 3.17 -7.55 6.95
CA ASP A 65 3.50 -7.93 8.32
C ASP A 65 4.48 -6.94 8.96
N ALA A 66 4.50 -6.88 10.30
CA ALA A 66 5.22 -5.87 11.08
C ALA A 66 6.74 -5.86 10.80
N GLY A 67 7.33 -7.03 10.53
CA GLY A 67 8.75 -7.13 10.17
C GLY A 67 9.13 -6.37 8.90
N MET A 68 8.19 -6.16 7.97
CA MET A 68 8.44 -5.41 6.74
C MET A 68 8.67 -3.92 7.00
N ILE A 69 8.12 -3.37 8.09
CA ILE A 69 8.41 -2.00 8.52
C ILE A 69 9.90 -1.89 8.89
N GLY A 70 10.43 -2.89 9.60
CA GLY A 70 11.86 -2.97 9.93
C GLY A 70 12.75 -3.01 8.69
N ASN A 71 12.35 -3.76 7.66
CA ASN A 71 13.07 -3.78 6.37
C ASN A 71 13.13 -2.39 5.74
N CYS A 72 12.02 -1.65 5.72
CA CYS A 72 11.99 -0.28 5.22
C CYS A 72 12.91 0.65 6.02
N LEU A 73 12.88 0.58 7.34
CA LEU A 73 13.73 1.42 8.20
C LEU A 73 15.22 1.12 8.00
N ALA A 74 15.59 -0.15 7.81
CA ALA A 74 16.97 -0.51 7.46
C ALA A 74 17.42 0.08 6.11
N LEU A 75 16.52 0.15 5.12
CA LEU A 75 16.83 0.81 3.84
C LEU A 75 16.93 2.34 3.95
N VAL A 76 16.21 2.95 4.89
CA VAL A 76 16.39 4.37 5.23
C VAL A 76 17.75 4.61 5.87
N GLU A 77 18.17 3.75 6.82
CA GLU A 77 19.50 3.85 7.46
C GLU A 77 20.64 3.71 6.44
N LYS A 78 20.45 2.87 5.42
CA LYS A 78 21.38 2.75 4.28
C LYS A 78 21.35 3.93 3.31
N GLY A 79 20.42 4.88 3.47
CA GLY A 79 20.24 6.02 2.56
C GLY A 79 19.67 5.64 1.18
N VAL A 80 18.97 4.50 1.08
CA VAL A 80 18.37 4.04 -0.17
C VAL A 80 16.90 4.47 -0.28
N LEU A 81 16.16 4.43 0.84
CA LEU A 81 14.83 5.01 0.94
C LEU A 81 14.90 6.43 1.55
N GLU A 82 14.18 7.37 0.93
CA GLU A 82 14.12 8.76 1.36
C GLU A 82 12.81 9.04 2.13
N LYS A 83 12.93 9.79 3.23
CA LYS A 83 11.77 10.30 3.98
C LYS A 83 11.17 11.54 3.29
N PRO A 84 9.87 11.86 3.51
CA PRO A 84 8.90 11.12 4.33
C PRO A 84 8.39 9.86 3.63
N LEU A 85 8.17 8.80 4.41
CA LEU A 85 7.72 7.50 3.91
C LEU A 85 6.19 7.47 3.73
N HIS A 86 5.72 6.61 2.82
CA HIS A 86 4.30 6.29 2.66
C HIS A 86 4.10 4.78 2.81
N PHE A 87 3.36 4.37 3.83
CA PHE A 87 3.09 2.95 4.14
C PHE A 87 1.67 2.55 3.70
N GLN A 88 1.54 1.41 3.02
CA GLN A 88 0.25 0.80 2.69
C GLN A 88 0.11 -0.51 3.46
N PHE A 89 -0.78 -0.56 4.45
CA PHE A 89 -1.02 -1.77 5.22
C PHE A 89 -1.97 -2.71 4.49
N VAL A 90 -1.49 -3.89 4.09
CA VAL A 90 -2.29 -4.90 3.37
C VAL A 90 -2.66 -6.03 4.32
N LEU A 91 -3.80 -5.88 4.99
CA LEU A 91 -4.17 -6.75 6.13
C LEU A 91 -5.22 -7.79 5.75
N GLY A 92 -5.00 -9.03 6.19
CA GLY A 92 -5.86 -10.17 5.91
C GLY A 92 -5.46 -10.99 4.69
N ALA A 93 -4.32 -10.67 4.07
CA ALA A 93 -3.70 -11.52 3.06
C ALA A 93 -3.25 -12.85 3.69
N ALA A 94 -3.48 -13.97 2.99
CA ALA A 94 -3.04 -15.28 3.48
C ALA A 94 -1.51 -15.32 3.62
N GLY A 95 -1.01 -15.61 4.82
CA GLY A 95 0.41 -15.66 5.16
C GLY A 95 1.02 -14.33 5.65
N GLY A 96 0.23 -13.26 5.69
CA GLY A 96 0.57 -12.01 6.38
C GLY A 96 -0.26 -11.82 7.64
N SER A 97 -0.25 -10.59 8.14
CA SER A 97 -0.97 -10.20 9.33
C SER A 97 -2.50 -10.23 9.14
N PRO A 98 -3.26 -10.60 10.20
CA PRO A 98 -4.72 -10.64 10.14
C PRO A 98 -5.36 -9.31 9.75
N GLY A 99 -6.49 -9.37 9.03
CA GLY A 99 -7.32 -8.23 8.67
C GLY A 99 -8.12 -7.68 9.86
N THR A 100 -7.44 -7.25 10.92
CA THR A 100 -8.03 -6.85 12.20
C THR A 100 -7.52 -5.47 12.64
N VAL A 101 -8.31 -4.79 13.47
CA VAL A 101 -7.94 -3.48 14.05
C VAL A 101 -6.69 -3.59 14.91
N GLN A 102 -6.54 -4.69 15.65
CA GLN A 102 -5.40 -4.96 16.50
C GLN A 102 -4.10 -5.02 15.70
N SER A 103 -4.12 -5.67 14.54
CA SER A 103 -2.97 -5.71 13.62
C SER A 103 -2.61 -4.31 13.11
N LEU A 104 -3.60 -3.52 12.69
CA LEU A 104 -3.38 -2.14 12.24
C LEU A 104 -2.77 -1.27 13.35
N VAL A 105 -3.40 -1.24 14.53
CA VAL A 105 -2.95 -0.43 15.67
C VAL A 105 -1.53 -0.80 16.10
N HIS A 106 -1.21 -2.10 16.11
CA HIS A 106 0.14 -2.57 16.44
C HIS A 106 1.19 -2.00 15.48
N MET A 107 0.96 -2.11 14.17
CA MET A 107 1.91 -1.63 13.16
C MET A 107 2.01 -0.11 13.10
N LEU A 108 0.92 0.62 13.35
CA LEU A 108 0.94 2.08 13.44
C LEU A 108 1.87 2.59 14.54
N GLY A 109 1.98 1.86 15.65
CA GLY A 109 2.91 2.17 16.73
C GLY A 109 4.39 2.03 16.36
N MET A 110 4.71 1.50 15.17
CA MET A 110 6.07 1.30 14.67
C MET A 110 6.50 2.35 13.63
N LEU A 111 5.59 3.21 13.17
CA LEU A 111 5.90 4.16 12.11
C LEU A 111 6.72 5.35 12.61
N PRO A 112 7.66 5.88 11.79
CA PRO A 112 8.24 7.19 12.03
C PRO A 112 7.16 8.29 12.03
N ALA A 113 7.33 9.29 12.89
CA ALA A 113 6.33 10.34 13.11
C ALA A 113 5.99 11.19 11.87
N ASP A 114 6.91 11.29 10.90
CA ASP A 114 6.77 12.05 9.66
C ASP A 114 6.18 11.24 8.50
N SER A 115 5.77 9.99 8.75
CA SER A 115 5.27 9.09 7.71
C SER A 115 3.76 9.24 7.51
N THR A 116 3.33 9.05 6.26
CA THR A 116 1.91 8.90 5.91
C THR A 116 1.57 7.43 5.77
N TRP A 117 0.29 7.08 5.89
CA TRP A 117 -0.13 5.70 5.77
C TRP A 117 -1.55 5.53 5.22
N SER A 118 -1.76 4.43 4.52
CA SER A 118 -3.04 3.93 4.02
C SER A 118 -3.27 2.50 4.50
N VAL A 119 -4.52 2.04 4.48
CA VAL A 119 -4.86 0.64 4.77
C VAL A 119 -5.75 0.05 3.68
N ALA A 120 -5.39 -1.17 3.27
CA ALA A 120 -6.15 -2.07 2.41
C ALA A 120 -6.54 -3.32 3.21
N GLY A 121 -7.84 -3.51 3.44
CA GLY A 121 -8.34 -4.74 4.05
C GLY A 121 -8.71 -5.77 2.98
N ILE A 122 -8.22 -7.00 3.09
CA ILE A 122 -8.53 -8.06 2.12
C ILE A 122 -9.92 -8.65 2.36
N GLY A 123 -10.72 -8.69 1.30
CA GLY A 123 -12.08 -9.25 1.27
C GLY A 123 -12.98 -8.59 2.31
N ARG A 124 -13.53 -9.40 3.24
CA ARG A 124 -14.44 -8.92 4.29
C ARG A 124 -13.83 -7.88 5.23
N ALA A 125 -12.51 -7.76 5.27
CA ALA A 125 -11.81 -6.78 6.11
C ALA A 125 -11.78 -5.37 5.51
N GLN A 126 -12.06 -5.21 4.20
CA GLN A 126 -11.94 -3.92 3.50
C GLN A 126 -12.75 -2.80 4.17
N LEU A 127 -14.06 -2.99 4.31
CA LEU A 127 -14.93 -1.94 4.85
C LEU A 127 -14.59 -1.62 6.33
N PRO A 128 -14.51 -2.60 7.25
CA PRO A 128 -14.15 -2.29 8.64
C PRO A 128 -12.80 -1.57 8.80
N LEU A 129 -11.76 -2.02 8.08
CA LEU A 129 -10.44 -1.38 8.17
C LEU A 129 -10.40 -0.02 7.50
N ALA A 130 -11.12 0.20 6.40
CA ALA A 130 -11.25 1.53 5.81
C ALA A 130 -11.93 2.51 6.79
N MET A 131 -12.99 2.08 7.49
CA MET A 131 -13.64 2.90 8.51
C MET A 131 -12.69 3.26 9.67
N VAL A 132 -11.94 2.28 10.15
CA VAL A 132 -10.98 2.48 11.24
C VAL A 132 -9.81 3.36 10.79
N GLY A 133 -9.28 3.11 9.59
CA GLY A 133 -8.23 3.92 8.98
C GLY A 133 -8.64 5.38 8.89
N MET A 134 -9.87 5.62 8.43
CA MET A 134 -10.44 6.96 8.35
C MET A 134 -10.59 7.61 9.74
N ALA A 135 -11.06 6.86 10.74
CA ALA A 135 -11.24 7.36 12.11
C ALA A 135 -9.89 7.69 12.79
N MET A 136 -8.83 6.95 12.46
CA MET A 136 -7.48 7.14 13.00
C MET A 136 -6.65 8.19 12.23
N GLY A 137 -7.25 8.87 11.24
CA GLY A 137 -6.59 9.92 10.47
C GLY A 137 -5.76 9.45 9.29
N GLY A 138 -5.74 8.13 8.99
CA GLY A 138 -5.05 7.58 7.81
C GLY A 138 -5.82 7.76 6.51
N HIS A 139 -5.23 7.22 5.44
CA HIS A 139 -5.86 7.07 4.11
C HIS A 139 -6.46 5.66 3.94
N VAL A 140 -7.23 5.45 2.88
CA VAL A 140 -7.94 4.18 2.63
C VAL A 140 -7.75 3.73 1.18
N ARG A 141 -7.53 2.43 1.00
CA ARG A 141 -7.52 1.77 -0.32
C ARG A 141 -8.74 0.86 -0.43
N VAL A 142 -9.48 1.04 -1.52
CA VAL A 142 -10.59 0.15 -1.92
C VAL A 142 -10.48 -0.19 -3.40
N GLY A 143 -11.02 -1.34 -3.76
CA GLY A 143 -11.03 -1.82 -5.12
C GLY A 143 -11.35 -3.30 -5.21
N LEU A 144 -11.66 -3.74 -6.42
CA LEU A 144 -11.95 -5.14 -6.77
C LEU A 144 -10.71 -6.03 -6.65
N GLU A 145 -9.51 -5.45 -6.67
CA GLU A 145 -8.26 -6.15 -6.38
C GLU A 145 -8.27 -6.75 -4.97
N ASP A 146 -8.71 -5.96 -3.98
CA ASP A 146 -8.71 -6.34 -2.57
C ASP A 146 -10.01 -7.06 -2.16
N ASN A 147 -11.15 -6.67 -2.76
CA ASN A 147 -12.47 -7.18 -2.39
C ASN A 147 -13.47 -7.13 -3.56
N ILE A 148 -14.00 -8.30 -3.92
CA ILE A 148 -15.01 -8.43 -4.98
C ILE A 148 -16.45 -8.21 -4.51
N TYR A 149 -16.69 -7.99 -3.21
CA TYR A 149 -18.03 -7.88 -2.62
C TYR A 149 -18.37 -6.44 -2.20
N TYR A 150 -19.55 -5.95 -2.59
CA TYR A 150 -20.13 -4.75 -2.00
C TYR A 150 -20.57 -5.05 -0.56
N SER A 151 -21.33 -6.12 -0.34
CA SER A 151 -21.73 -6.56 1.00
C SER A 151 -21.72 -8.08 1.06
N ARG A 152 -22.01 -8.67 2.23
CA ARG A 152 -21.97 -10.13 2.39
C ARG A 152 -22.90 -10.81 1.38
N GLY A 153 -22.31 -11.55 0.44
CA GLY A 153 -23.05 -12.26 -0.61
C GLY A 153 -23.46 -11.40 -1.82
N VAL A 154 -23.13 -10.11 -1.84
CA VAL A 154 -23.44 -9.20 -2.96
C VAL A 154 -22.14 -8.75 -3.60
N LEU A 155 -21.90 -9.19 -4.84
CA LEU A 155 -20.73 -8.77 -5.60
C LEU A 155 -20.78 -7.26 -5.88
N ALA A 156 -19.62 -6.62 -5.83
CA ALA A 156 -19.48 -5.25 -6.31
C ALA A 156 -19.54 -5.24 -7.83
N THR A 157 -20.22 -4.25 -8.40
CA THR A 157 -20.42 -4.15 -9.85
C THR A 157 -19.29 -3.39 -10.54
N SER A 158 -18.52 -2.59 -9.80
CA SER A 158 -17.39 -1.83 -10.31
C SER A 158 -16.48 -1.33 -9.19
N ASN A 159 -15.25 -0.92 -9.53
CA ASN A 159 -14.38 -0.16 -8.62
C ASN A 159 -15.05 1.16 -8.20
N ALA A 160 -15.70 1.85 -9.14
CA ALA A 160 -16.41 3.10 -8.87
C ALA A 160 -17.46 2.93 -7.76
N GLN A 161 -18.20 1.83 -7.73
CA GLN A 161 -19.19 1.57 -6.67
C GLN A 161 -18.55 1.48 -5.27
N LEU A 162 -17.36 0.90 -5.16
CA LEU A 162 -16.62 0.81 -3.89
C LEU A 162 -16.08 2.19 -3.49
N VAL A 163 -15.54 2.95 -4.46
CA VAL A 163 -15.05 4.32 -4.26
C VAL A 163 -16.17 5.26 -3.85
N GLU A 164 -17.32 5.24 -4.53
CA GLU A 164 -18.50 6.07 -4.23
C GLU A 164 -19.00 5.84 -2.80
N ARG A 165 -19.00 4.59 -2.34
CA ARG A 165 -19.33 4.29 -0.95
C ARG A 165 -18.35 4.99 0.01
N MET A 166 -17.05 4.87 -0.22
CA MET A 166 -16.03 5.48 0.64
C MET A 166 -16.07 6.99 0.60
N ALA A 167 -16.23 7.59 -0.59
CA ALA A 167 -16.37 9.03 -0.74
C ALA A 167 -17.60 9.56 -0.01
N ARG A 168 -18.75 8.89 -0.13
CA ARG A 168 -19.97 9.26 0.62
C ARG A 168 -19.70 9.21 2.12
N ILE A 169 -19.18 8.10 2.63
CA ILE A 169 -18.96 7.93 4.07
C ILE A 169 -17.92 8.93 4.60
N ALA A 170 -16.86 9.21 3.85
CA ALA A 170 -15.86 10.20 4.20
C ALA A 170 -16.50 11.59 4.39
N ARG A 171 -17.37 12.00 3.46
CA ARG A 171 -18.11 13.27 3.56
C ARG A 171 -19.03 13.31 4.77
N GLU A 172 -19.78 12.24 5.03
CA GLU A 172 -20.63 12.14 6.24
C GLU A 172 -19.80 12.22 7.53
N TYR A 173 -18.56 11.71 7.51
CA TYR A 173 -17.63 11.80 8.63
C TYR A 173 -16.95 13.18 8.76
N GLY A 174 -17.11 14.07 7.77
CA GLY A 174 -16.48 15.39 7.74
C GLY A 174 -15.05 15.39 7.17
N ARG A 175 -14.68 14.39 6.36
CA ARG A 175 -13.40 14.32 5.63
C ARG A 175 -13.66 14.30 4.12
N GLU A 176 -13.21 15.31 3.39
CA GLU A 176 -13.33 15.31 1.92
C GLU A 176 -12.25 14.40 1.29
N PRO A 177 -12.60 13.55 0.30
CA PRO A 177 -11.61 12.85 -0.50
C PRO A 177 -10.67 13.82 -1.23
N ALA A 178 -9.36 13.59 -1.09
CA ALA A 178 -8.35 14.39 -1.77
C ALA A 178 -8.46 14.27 -3.29
N THR A 179 -8.29 15.40 -3.97
CA THR A 179 -8.02 15.46 -5.40
C THR A 179 -6.65 14.85 -5.72
N PRO A 180 -6.39 14.50 -6.99
CA PRO A 180 -5.05 14.04 -7.38
C PRO A 180 -3.93 15.04 -7.05
N ASP A 181 -4.16 16.35 -7.18
CA ASP A 181 -3.15 17.36 -6.86
C ASP A 181 -2.89 17.48 -5.35
N GLU A 182 -3.94 17.46 -4.52
CA GLU A 182 -3.78 17.39 -3.06
C GLU A 182 -3.04 16.12 -2.64
N THR A 183 -3.31 14.99 -3.31
CA THR A 183 -2.59 13.73 -3.07
C THR A 183 -1.10 13.88 -3.37
N ARG A 184 -0.74 14.55 -4.47
CA ARG A 184 0.67 14.82 -4.80
C ARG A 184 1.34 15.66 -3.72
N GLU A 185 0.67 16.70 -3.23
CA GLU A 185 1.19 17.55 -2.15
C GLU A 185 1.37 16.77 -0.85
N MET A 186 0.35 16.01 -0.42
CA MET A 186 0.38 15.19 0.81
C MET A 186 1.50 14.16 0.79
N LEU A 187 1.74 13.53 -0.37
CA LEU A 187 2.73 12.46 -0.51
C LEU A 187 4.11 12.97 -0.97
N GLY A 188 4.24 14.25 -1.33
CA GLY A 188 5.47 14.82 -1.87
C GLY A 188 5.86 14.24 -3.22
N LEU A 189 4.88 13.98 -4.09
CA LEU A 189 5.10 13.44 -5.44
C LEU A 189 5.61 14.53 -6.37
N ARG A 190 6.63 14.21 -7.17
CA ARG A 190 7.08 15.08 -8.26
C ARG A 190 6.20 14.80 -9.47
N ARG A 191 5.72 15.86 -10.13
CA ARG A 191 5.07 15.69 -11.44
C ARG A 191 6.08 15.04 -12.38
N ALA A 192 5.66 13.98 -13.07
CA ALA A 192 6.43 13.46 -14.19
C ALA A 192 6.69 14.62 -15.18
N PRO A 193 7.91 14.75 -15.73
CA PRO A 193 8.12 15.68 -16.83
C PRO A 193 7.12 15.35 -17.94
N GLN A 194 6.37 16.36 -18.41
CA GLN A 194 5.49 16.22 -19.58
C GLN A 194 6.29 15.89 -20.83
#